data_AF-A0A958SS61-F1
#
_entry.id   AF-A0A958SS61-F1
#
_cell.length_a   1.000
_cell.length_b   1.000
_cell.length_c   1.000
_cell.angle_alpha   90.00
_cell.angle_beta   90.00
_cell.angle_gamma   90.00
#
_symmetry.space_group_name_H-M   'P 1'
#
loop_
_entity.id
_entity.type
_entity.pdbx_description
1 polymer ?
#
loop_
_entity_poly.entity_id
_entity_poly.type
_entity_poly.pdbx_seq_one_letter_code
_entity_poly.pdbx_strand_id
1 'polypeptide(L)'
;MKAKLLILCFLMFSQITLGQLQYLSEQAEISVLTIAPGTSLNDAFGHSGFRVKDTTGLDVVFNYGVYDFEAPHFYLKFAQGKLDYLMGANRFTDFYTNYVEENRSIEEQILN
;
A
#
# COMPACT_ATOMS: atom_id res chain seq x y z
N MET A 1 -16.38 44.25 9.79
CA MET A 1 -15.27 43.60 9.03
C MET A 1 -14.25 42.93 9.95
N LYS A 2 -13.74 43.60 10.99
CA LYS A 2 -12.73 43.04 11.93
C LYS A 2 -13.15 41.75 12.64
N ALA A 3 -14.40 41.65 13.12
CA ALA A 3 -14.91 40.44 13.78
C ALA A 3 -15.00 39.22 12.83
N LYS A 4 -15.40 39.43 11.56
CA LYS A 4 -15.43 38.37 10.54
C LYS A 4 -14.02 37.87 10.21
N LEU A 5 -13.04 38.77 10.19
CA LEU A 5 -11.63 38.42 9.98
C LEU A 5 -11.06 37.59 11.15
N LEU A 6 -11.40 37.94 12.39
CA LEU A 6 -11.02 37.17 13.58
C LEU A 6 -11.62 35.75 13.58
N ILE A 7 -12.89 35.61 13.21
CA ILE A 7 -13.55 34.29 13.09
C ILE A 7 -12.89 33.45 11.99
N LEU A 8 -12.55 34.06 10.85
CA LEU A 8 -11.84 33.36 9.78
C LEU A 8 -10.45 32.89 10.22
N CYS A 9 -9.70 33.73 10.94
CA CYS A 9 -8.41 33.35 11.50
C CYS A 9 -8.53 32.21 12.53
N PHE A 10 -9.57 32.21 13.37
CA PHE A 10 -9.82 31.14 14.33
C PHE A 10 -10.14 29.80 13.66
N LEU A 11 -10.97 29.81 12.60
CA LEU A 11 -11.30 28.61 11.81
C LEU A 11 -10.10 28.03 11.05
N MET A 12 -9.16 28.88 10.64
CA MET A 12 -7.91 28.45 10.02
C MET A 12 -6.92 27.87 11.06
N PHE A 13 -6.92 28.39 12.29
CA PHE A 13 -6.04 27.90 13.36
C PHE A 13 -6.51 26.56 13.96
N SER A 14 -7.81 26.24 13.89
CA SER A 14 -8.34 24.96 14.39
C SER A 14 -7.97 23.75 13.54
N GLN A 15 -7.32 23.96 12.39
CA GLN A 15 -6.89 22.90 11.47
C GLN A 15 -5.44 22.45 11.70
N ILE A 16 -4.75 22.98 12.72
CA ILE A 16 -3.41 22.50 13.09
C ILE A 16 -3.57 21.18 13.83
N THR A 17 -3.70 20.08 13.08
CA THR A 17 -3.57 18.74 13.61
C THR A 17 -2.09 18.48 13.88
N LEU A 18 -1.75 18.17 15.12
CA LEU A 18 -0.45 17.59 15.46
C LEU A 18 -0.42 16.19 14.86
N GLY A 19 0.40 15.98 13.83
CA GLY A 19 0.66 14.65 13.30
C GLY A 19 1.35 13.81 14.38
N GLN A 20 0.57 13.00 15.10
CA GLN A 20 1.14 12.02 16.00
C GLN A 20 1.77 10.90 15.18
N LEU A 21 3.00 10.54 15.55
CA LEU A 21 3.66 9.35 15.05
C LEU A 21 2.85 8.15 15.56
N GLN A 22 2.18 7.45 14.64
CA GLN A 22 1.42 6.25 14.98
C GLN A 22 2.39 5.10 15.14
N TYR A 23 2.67 4.74 16.39
CA TYR A 23 3.40 3.51 16.70
C TYR A 23 2.44 2.34 16.57
N LEU A 24 2.99 1.18 16.16
CA LEU A 24 2.26 -0.07 16.20
C LEU A 24 2.01 -0.47 17.66
N SER A 25 0.82 -0.98 17.95
CA SER A 25 0.53 -1.58 19.24
C SER A 25 1.25 -2.93 19.38
N GLU A 26 1.31 -3.46 20.60
CA GLU A 26 1.82 -4.81 20.84
C GLU A 26 0.93 -5.90 20.20
N GLN A 27 -0.28 -5.54 19.78
CA GLN A 27 -1.23 -6.43 19.12
C GLN A 27 -1.16 -6.34 17.59
N ALA A 28 -0.18 -5.61 17.03
CA ALA A 28 -0.01 -5.53 15.59
C ALA A 28 0.42 -6.88 15.00
N GLU A 29 -0.23 -7.29 13.92
CA GLU A 29 0.08 -8.48 13.14
C GLU A 29 0.84 -8.08 11.87
N ILE A 30 1.95 -8.78 11.62
CA ILE A 30 2.70 -8.69 10.37
C ILE A 30 2.54 -10.01 9.64
N SER A 31 2.03 -9.96 8.41
CA SER A 31 1.80 -11.14 7.59
C SER A 31 2.52 -11.03 6.24
N VAL A 32 2.92 -12.17 5.67
CA VAL A 32 3.21 -12.28 4.24
C VAL A 32 1.93 -12.69 3.54
N LEU A 33 1.55 -11.91 2.52
CA LEU A 33 0.51 -12.28 1.56
C LEU A 33 1.20 -12.85 0.33
N THR A 34 0.84 -14.07 -0.04
CA THR A 34 1.32 -14.75 -1.26
C THR A 34 0.18 -14.84 -2.26
N ILE A 35 0.39 -14.30 -3.45
CA ILE A 35 -0.62 -14.17 -4.49
C ILE A 35 -0.28 -15.14 -5.61
N ALA A 36 -1.26 -15.93 -6.05
CA ALA A 36 -1.10 -16.86 -7.15
C ALA A 36 -0.64 -16.18 -8.45
N PRO A 37 -0.01 -16.92 -9.39
CA PRO A 37 0.32 -16.43 -10.72
C PRO A 37 -0.82 -15.72 -11.44
N GLY A 38 -0.47 -14.63 -12.14
CA GLY A 38 -1.35 -13.89 -13.04
C GLY A 38 -1.11 -14.25 -14.52
N THR A 39 -1.89 -13.63 -15.40
CA THR A 39 -1.81 -13.87 -16.86
C THR A 39 -0.75 -13.02 -17.56
N SER A 40 -0.37 -11.89 -16.98
CA SER A 40 0.66 -11.00 -17.51
C SER A 40 2.06 -11.53 -17.21
N LEU A 41 3.03 -11.26 -18.10
CA LEU A 41 4.42 -11.73 -17.97
C LEU A 41 5.06 -11.31 -16.65
N ASN A 42 4.80 -10.08 -16.19
CA ASN A 42 5.33 -9.54 -14.94
C ASN A 42 4.79 -10.24 -13.69
N ASP A 43 3.65 -10.93 -13.79
CA ASP A 43 2.97 -11.60 -12.69
C ASP A 43 2.93 -13.12 -12.86
N ALA A 44 3.63 -13.66 -13.86
CA ALA A 44 3.59 -15.07 -14.22
C ALA A 44 4.07 -16.00 -13.09
N PHE A 45 4.80 -15.46 -12.10
CA PHE A 45 5.29 -16.17 -10.92
C PHE A 45 4.52 -15.81 -9.64
N GLY A 46 3.42 -15.07 -9.76
CA GLY A 46 2.69 -14.55 -8.62
C GLY A 46 3.29 -13.25 -8.10
N HIS A 47 2.87 -12.87 -6.89
CA HIS A 47 3.36 -11.69 -6.20
C HIS A 47 3.38 -11.93 -4.69
N SER A 48 4.09 -11.08 -3.94
CA SER A 48 4.04 -11.09 -2.49
C SER A 48 4.05 -9.68 -1.91
N GLY A 49 3.35 -9.51 -0.79
CA GLY A 49 3.31 -8.25 -0.05
C GLY A 49 3.32 -8.50 1.45
N PHE A 50 3.75 -7.50 2.22
CA PHE A 50 3.70 -7.55 3.68
C PHE A 50 2.49 -6.77 4.17
N ARG A 51 1.57 -7.45 4.85
CA ARG A 51 0.45 -6.80 5.51
C ARG A 51 0.85 -6.40 6.92
N VAL A 52 0.53 -5.16 7.29
CA VAL A 52 0.59 -4.67 8.67
C VAL A 52 -0.82 -4.31 9.08
N LYS A 53 -1.33 -5.05 10.07
CA LYS A 53 -2.67 -4.89 10.60
C LYS A 53 -2.59 -4.62 12.10
N ASP A 54 -3.34 -3.64 12.57
CA ASP A 54 -3.32 -3.23 13.97
C ASP A 54 -4.73 -2.88 14.48
N THR A 55 -4.93 -3.06 15.78
CA THR A 55 -6.15 -2.70 16.51
C THR A 55 -6.44 -1.20 16.49
N THR A 56 -5.44 -0.37 16.15
CA THR A 56 -5.60 1.07 15.92
C THR A 56 -6.39 1.40 14.63
N GLY A 57 -6.76 0.39 13.84
CA GLY A 57 -7.43 0.54 12.55
C GLY A 57 -6.48 0.65 11.35
N LEU A 58 -5.17 0.45 11.56
CA LEU A 58 -4.21 0.33 10.47
C LEU A 58 -4.40 -1.03 9.80
N ASP A 59 -4.57 -1.05 8.47
CA ASP A 59 -4.59 -2.28 7.68
C ASP A 59 -4.05 -1.99 6.28
N VAL A 60 -2.74 -2.13 6.14
CA VAL A 60 -1.98 -1.71 4.95
C VAL A 60 -1.11 -2.85 4.45
N VAL A 61 -1.05 -3.02 3.13
CA VAL A 61 -0.13 -3.93 2.45
C VAL A 61 0.98 -3.12 1.80
N PHE A 62 2.21 -3.44 2.17
CA PHE A 62 3.42 -2.93 1.54
C PHE A 62 3.88 -3.89 0.46
N ASN A 63 3.91 -3.38 -0.77
CA ASN A 63 4.32 -4.10 -1.96
C ASN A 63 5.76 -3.74 -2.32
N TYR A 64 6.57 -4.76 -2.54
CA TYR A 64 7.94 -4.61 -3.02
C TYR A 64 7.99 -5.16 -4.44
N GLY A 65 8.52 -4.37 -5.38
CA GLY A 65 8.56 -4.80 -6.78
C GLY A 65 7.42 -4.24 -7.63
N VAL A 66 6.82 -3.11 -7.24
CA VAL A 66 5.81 -2.43 -8.06
C VAL A 66 6.48 -1.83 -9.29
N TYR A 67 5.78 -1.93 -10.42
CA TYR A 67 6.26 -1.52 -11.73
C TYR A 67 5.77 -0.14 -12.13
N ASP A 68 6.63 0.66 -12.74
CA ASP A 68 6.21 1.73 -13.64
C ASP A 68 6.04 1.14 -15.05
N PHE A 69 4.79 0.87 -15.45
CA PHE A 69 4.48 0.30 -16.76
C PHE A 69 4.73 1.29 -17.92
N GLU A 70 4.82 2.58 -17.63
CA GLU A 70 5.13 3.62 -18.63
C GLU A 70 6.66 3.77 -18.84
N ALA A 71 7.47 3.00 -18.11
CA ALA A 71 8.92 3.02 -18.27
C ALA A 71 9.32 2.64 -19.72
N PRO A 72 10.23 3.40 -20.37
CA PRO A 72 10.67 3.09 -21.72
C PRO A 72 11.26 1.68 -21.82
N HIS A 73 10.73 0.90 -22.77
CA HIS A 73 11.09 -0.49 -23.03
C HIS A 73 10.84 -1.45 -21.84
N PHE A 74 9.73 -1.25 -21.12
CA PHE A 74 9.34 -2.03 -19.93
C PHE A 74 9.69 -3.52 -20.01
N TYR A 75 9.10 -4.27 -20.95
CA TYR A 75 9.29 -5.72 -21.03
C TYR A 75 10.74 -6.14 -21.34
N LEU A 76 11.48 -5.35 -22.12
CA LEU A 76 12.90 -5.63 -22.39
C LEU A 76 13.73 -5.46 -21.11
N LYS A 77 13.49 -4.39 -20.36
CA LYS A 77 14.16 -4.16 -19.07
C LYS A 77 13.75 -5.17 -18.02
N PHE A 78 12.47 -5.56 -17.96
CA PHE A 78 11.94 -6.60 -17.08
C PHE A 78 12.69 -7.92 -17.31
N ALA A 79 12.72 -8.39 -18.56
CA ALA A 79 13.39 -9.64 -18.92
C ALA A 79 14.91 -9.62 -18.63
N GLN A 80 15.53 -8.43 -18.61
CA GLN A 80 16.94 -8.25 -18.27
C GLN A 80 17.21 -8.04 -16.77
N GLY A 81 16.16 -7.90 -15.94
CA GLY A 81 16.30 -7.55 -14.52
C GLY A 81 16.83 -6.13 -14.28
N LYS A 82 16.51 -5.19 -15.19
CA LYS A 82 17.01 -3.79 -15.17
C LYS A 82 15.92 -2.75 -14.94
N LEU A 83 14.76 -3.15 -14.43
CA LEU A 83 13.73 -2.19 -14.05
C LEU A 83 14.07 -1.54 -12.72
N ASP A 84 13.74 -0.26 -12.61
CA ASP A 84 13.68 0.42 -11.33
C ASP A 84 12.36 0.04 -10.66
N TYR A 85 12.47 -0.70 -9.56
CA TYR A 85 11.30 -1.18 -8.82
C TYR A 85 10.88 -0.17 -7.76
N LEU A 86 9.59 -0.07 -7.55
CA LEU A 86 8.98 0.83 -6.58
C LEU A 86 8.47 0.06 -5.36
N MET A 87 8.35 0.78 -4.25
CA MET A 87 7.58 0.34 -3.09
C MET A 87 6.20 0.97 -3.15
N GLY A 88 5.16 0.14 -3.05
CA GLY A 88 3.77 0.57 -2.97
C GLY A 88 3.20 0.35 -1.57
N ALA A 89 2.22 1.17 -1.17
CA ALA A 89 1.43 0.95 0.02
C ALA A 89 -0.06 1.08 -0.32
N ASN A 90 -0.85 0.05 0.00
CA ASN A 90 -2.27 -0.01 -0.33
C ASN A 90 -3.07 -0.40 0.90
N ARG A 91 -4.33 0.04 1.00
CA ARG A 91 -5.26 -0.54 1.97
C ARG A 91 -5.45 -2.02 1.65
N PHE A 92 -5.50 -2.87 2.66
CA PHE A 92 -5.68 -4.31 2.44
C PHE A 92 -6.95 -4.63 1.65
N THR A 93 -8.03 -3.88 1.87
CA THR A 93 -9.30 -4.06 1.13
C THR A 93 -9.11 -3.90 -0.36
N ASP A 94 -8.41 -2.84 -0.78
CA ASP A 94 -8.21 -2.51 -2.19
C ASP A 94 -7.25 -3.52 -2.82
N PHE A 95 -6.18 -3.87 -2.09
CA PHE A 95 -5.24 -4.92 -2.47
C PHE A 95 -5.94 -6.26 -2.71
N TYR A 96 -6.72 -6.71 -1.74
CA TYR A 96 -7.43 -7.99 -1.79
C TYR A 96 -8.44 -8.02 -2.94
N THR A 97 -9.20 -6.93 -3.11
CA THR A 97 -10.25 -6.84 -4.14
C THR A 97 -9.64 -6.94 -5.54
N ASN A 98 -8.55 -6.21 -5.82
CA ASN A 98 -7.88 -6.23 -7.12
C ASN A 98 -7.48 -7.67 -7.54
N TYR A 99 -6.84 -8.44 -6.66
CA TYR A 99 -6.39 -9.79 -7.02
C TYR A 99 -7.53 -10.81 -7.07
N VAL A 100 -8.57 -10.67 -6.25
CA VAL A 100 -9.75 -11.54 -6.33
C VAL A 100 -10.53 -11.30 -7.62
N GLU A 101 -10.66 -10.04 -8.06
CA GLU A 101 -11.27 -9.70 -9.36
C GLU A 101 -10.48 -10.28 -10.54
N GLU A 102 -9.15 -10.40 -10.41
CA GLU A 102 -8.28 -11.12 -11.34
C GLU A 102 -8.42 -12.66 -11.28
N ASN A 103 -9.28 -13.20 -10.41
CA ASN A 103 -9.44 -14.63 -10.11
C ASN A 103 -8.15 -15.28 -9.56
N ARG A 104 -7.36 -14.54 -8.78
CA ARG A 104 -6.13 -15.03 -8.15
C ARG A 104 -6.38 -15.32 -6.67
N SER A 105 -5.82 -16.43 -6.19
CA SER A 105 -5.86 -16.75 -4.76
C SER A 105 -4.81 -15.96 -3.99
N ILE A 106 -5.11 -15.68 -2.72
CA ILE A 106 -4.24 -14.99 -1.79
C ILE A 106 -4.13 -15.86 -0.54
N GLU A 107 -2.92 -16.20 -0.15
CA GLU A 107 -2.62 -16.92 1.09
C GLU A 107 -1.93 -15.97 2.07
N GLU A 108 -2.37 -15.98 3.33
CA GLU A 108 -1.82 -15.14 4.39
C GLU A 108 -1.07 -15.99 5.41
N GLN A 109 0.19 -15.62 5.70
CA GLN A 109 1.02 -16.22 6.74
C GLN A 109 1.42 -15.14 7.76
N ILE A 110 0.92 -15.24 8.99
CA ILE A 110 1.33 -14.37 10.11
C ILE A 110 2.77 -14.73 10.53
N LEU A 111 3.59 -13.71 10.77
CA LEU A 111 5.03 -13.85 11.05
C LEU A 111 5.41 -13.69 12.52
N ASN A 112 4.60 -13.00 13.33
CA ASN A 112 4.88 -12.67 14.72
C ASN A 112 3.87 -13.24 15.70
#